data_AF-A0A3P7QMH6-F1
#
_entry.id   AF-A0A3P7QMH6-F1
#
_cell.length_a   1.000
_cell.length_b   1.000
_cell.length_c   1.000
_cell.angle_alpha   90.00
_cell.angle_beta   90.00
_cell.angle_gamma   90.00
#
_symmetry.space_group_name_H-M   'P 1'
#
loop_
_entity.id
_entity.type
_entity.pdbx_description
1 polymer ?
#
loop_
_entity_poly.entity_id
_entity_poly.type
_entity_poly.pdbx_seq_one_letter_code
_entity_poly.pdbx_strand_id
1 'polypeptide(L)' 'MGLVKVLKNKAYIKRFQVKVKRRRQGKTDYQARKKLTVQDKNKYGMPKYRLIVRFTNKDVIAQVQ' A
#
# COMPACT_ATOMS: atom_id res chain seq x y z
N MET A 1 -17.52 25.49 -26.39
CA MET A 1 -16.61 24.40 -25.95
C MET A 1 -15.20 24.95 -25.94
N GLY A 2 -14.71 25.40 -24.78
CA GLY A 2 -13.48 26.19 -24.69
C GLY A 2 -12.23 25.44 -25.15
N LEU A 3 -11.27 26.19 -25.70
CA LEU A 3 -9.92 25.75 -26.12
C LEU A 3 -9.06 25.34 -24.91
N VAL A 4 -9.46 24.30 -24.17
CA VAL A 4 -8.73 23.80 -23.00
C VAL A 4 -7.96 22.54 -23.36
N LYS A 5 -6.64 22.56 -23.14
CA LYS A 5 -5.77 21.41 -23.38
C LYS A 5 -6.18 20.22 -22.50
N VAL A 6 -6.44 19.07 -23.13
CA VAL A 6 -6.73 17.82 -22.42
C VAL A 6 -5.43 17.22 -21.87
N LEU A 7 -5.24 17.29 -20.55
CA LEU A 7 -4.03 16.78 -19.88
C LEU A 7 -3.98 15.24 -19.81
N LYS A 8 -5.12 14.59 -19.52
CA LYS A 8 -5.23 13.11 -19.44
C LYS A 8 -5.63 12.51 -20.78
N ASN A 9 -4.78 12.69 -21.79
CA ASN A 9 -5.00 12.19 -23.14
C ASN A 9 -4.69 10.67 -23.28
N LYS A 10 -4.99 10.08 -24.45
CA LYS A 10 -4.70 8.66 -24.74
C LYS A 10 -3.21 8.32 -24.62
N ALA A 11 -2.33 9.25 -24.98
CA ALA A 11 -0.88 9.07 -24.87
C ALA A 11 -0.39 9.03 -23.41
N TYR A 12 -0.98 9.83 -22.53
CA TYR A 12 -0.70 9.83 -21.09
C TYR A 12 -1.05 8.48 -20.46
N ILE A 13 -2.26 7.96 -20.73
CA ILE A 13 -2.73 6.70 -20.14
C ILE A 13 -1.85 5.52 -20.58
N LYS A 14 -1.38 5.50 -21.84
CA LYS A 14 -0.44 4.47 -22.34
C LYS A 14 0.89 4.40 -21.56
N ARG A 15 1.31 5.49 -20.93
CA ARG A 15 2.59 5.59 -20.19
C ARG A 15 2.42 5.62 -18.67
N PHE A 16 1.18 5.72 -18.19
CA PHE A 16 0.92 5.88 -16.78
C PHE A 16 1.15 4.56 -16.03
N GLN A 17 2.20 4.50 -15.22
CA GLN A 17 2.46 3.36 -14.36
C GLN A 17 1.66 3.48 -13.06
N VAL A 18 0.71 2.57 -12.89
CA VAL A 18 -0.11 2.50 -11.68
C VAL A 18 0.71 2.05 -10.47
N LYS A 19 0.44 2.64 -9.31
CA LYS A 19 0.96 2.12 -8.03
C LYS A 19 0.26 0.81 -7.67
N VAL A 20 0.90 0.02 -6.81
CA VAL A 20 0.38 -1.25 -6.27
C VAL A 20 -1.03 -1.12 -5.68
N LYS A 21 -1.84 -2.19 -5.78
CA LYS A 21 -3.29 -2.20 -5.46
C LYS A 21 -3.64 -1.53 -4.14
N ARG A 22 -2.98 -1.89 -3.03
CA ARG A 22 -3.32 -1.35 -1.69
C ARG A 22 -2.88 0.10 -1.48
N ARG A 23 -1.86 0.57 -2.23
CA ARG A 23 -1.44 1.99 -2.21
C ARG A 23 -2.46 2.87 -2.94
N ARG A 24 -3.06 2.36 -4.03
CA ARG A 24 -4.19 3.03 -4.72
C ARG A 24 -5.43 3.10 -3.84
N GLN A 25 -5.71 2.06 -3.05
CA GLN A 25 -6.81 2.06 -2.07
C GLN A 25 -6.50 2.86 -0.80
N GLY A 26 -5.29 3.40 -0.63
CA GLY A 26 -4.88 4.12 0.59
C GLY A 26 -4.76 3.26 1.86
N LYS A 27 -4.83 1.93 1.75
CA LYS A 27 -4.93 1.02 2.92
C LYS A 27 -3.60 0.59 3.52
N THR A 28 -2.48 0.86 2.85
CA THR A 28 -1.16 0.35 3.24
C THR A 28 -0.06 1.27 2.77
N ASP A 29 0.75 1.72 3.72
CA ASP A 29 2.10 2.21 3.46
C ASP A 29 3.08 1.04 3.32
N TYR A 30 3.76 0.99 2.18
CA TYR A 30 4.71 -0.07 1.84
C TYR A 30 6.09 0.15 2.45
N GLN A 31 6.47 1.40 2.74
CA GLN A 31 7.77 1.68 3.33
C GLN A 31 7.82 1.19 4.78
N ALA A 32 6.82 1.53 5.60
CA ALA A 32 6.68 1.00 6.95
C ALA A 32 6.50 -0.53 6.94
N ARG A 33 5.64 -1.07 6.05
CA ARG A 33 5.39 -2.52 5.97
C ARG A 33 6.66 -3.32 5.68
N LYS A 34 7.55 -2.82 4.80
CA LYS A 34 8.83 -3.46 4.50
C LYS A 34 9.67 -3.62 5.77
N LYS A 35 9.83 -2.55 6.55
CA LYS A 35 10.60 -2.57 7.80
C LYS A 35 10.01 -3.53 8.84
N LEU A 36 8.69 -3.60 8.93
CA LEU A 36 8.00 -4.47 9.90
C LEU A 36 8.02 -5.95 9.51
N THR A 37 7.93 -6.27 8.22
CA THR A 37 7.80 -7.67 7.74
C THR A 37 9.14 -8.33 7.49
N VAL A 38 10.13 -7.58 7.02
CA VAL A 38 11.46 -8.15 6.72
C VAL A 38 12.09 -8.61 8.03
N GLN A 39 12.55 -9.85 8.02
CA GLN A 39 13.30 -10.48 9.10
C GLN A 39 14.77 -10.57 8.71
N ASP A 40 15.64 -10.55 9.71
CA ASP A 40 17.07 -10.76 9.49
C ASP A 40 17.34 -12.14 8.92
N LYS A 41 18.22 -12.22 7.92
CA LYS A 41 18.51 -13.48 7.21
C LYS A 41 19.13 -14.54 8.12
N ASN A 42 19.85 -14.11 9.16
CA ASN A 42 20.45 -14.98 10.17
C ASN A 42 19.42 -15.68 11.08
N LYS A 43 18.12 -15.34 10.98
CA LYS A 43 17.03 -16.01 11.72
C LYS A 43 16.42 -17.18 10.95
N TYR A 44 17.01 -17.56 9.80
CA TYR A 44 16.70 -18.78 9.05
C TYR A 44 15.19 -19.06 8.85
N GLY A 45 14.42 -18.02 8.54
CA GLY A 45 12.98 -18.16 8.25
C GLY A 45 12.07 -18.26 9.47
N MET A 46 12.58 -18.03 10.70
CA MET A 46 11.74 -17.92 11.89
C MET A 46 10.62 -16.88 11.66
N PRO A 47 9.35 -17.22 11.96
CA PRO A 47 8.23 -16.31 11.73
C PRO A 47 8.40 -15.04 12.55
N LYS A 48 8.18 -13.89 11.92
CA LYS A 48 8.19 -12.58 12.57
C LYS A 48 6.75 -12.15 12.78
N TYR A 49 6.25 -12.33 14.00
CA TYR A 49 4.90 -11.93 14.34
C TYR A 49 4.77 -10.41 14.47
N ARG A 50 3.62 -9.87 14.09
CA ARG A 50 3.25 -8.47 14.33
C ARG A 50 1.82 -8.35 14.83
N LEU A 51 1.61 -7.38 15.72
CA LEU A 51 0.28 -6.95 16.11
C LEU A 51 -0.22 -5.88 15.14
N ILE A 52 -1.33 -6.16 14.48
CA ILE A 52 -2.02 -5.22 13.60
C ILE A 52 -3.24 -4.72 14.34
N VAL A 53 -3.22 -3.43 14.69
CA VAL A 53 -4.40 -2.74 15.24
C VAL A 53 -4.98 -1.83 14.17
N ARG A 54 -6.29 -1.91 13.95
CA ARG A 54 -7.03 -1.04 13.03
C ARG A 54 -8.25 -0.48 13.76
N PHE A 55 -8.38 0.83 13.73
CA PHE A 55 -9.59 1.52 14.16
C PHE A 55 -10.51 1.68 12.96
N THR A 56 -11.76 1.27 13.12
CA THR A 56 -12.87 1.66 12.24
C THR A 56 -13.73 2.68 12.99
N ASN A 57 -14.75 3.22 12.35
CA ASN A 57 -15.60 4.24 12.97
C ASN A 57 -16.38 3.74 14.21
N LYS A 58 -16.57 2.42 14.33
CA LYS A 58 -17.37 1.81 15.39
C LYS A 58 -16.63 0.73 16.18
N ASP A 59 -15.62 0.10 15.59
CA ASP A 59 -14.94 -1.06 16.16
C ASP A 59 -13.42 -0.93 16.12
N VAL A 60 -12.77 -1.63 17.06
CA VAL A 60 -11.32 -1.83 17.11
C VAL A 60 -11.01 -3.27 16.74
N ILE A 61 -10.21 -3.46 15.69
CA ILE A 61 -9.79 -4.78 15.20
C ILE A 61 -8.31 -4.99 15.57
N ALA A 62 -8.03 -6.05 16.32
CA ALA A 62 -6.67 -6.50 16.62
C ALA A 62 -6.42 -7.88 16.01
N GLN A 63 -5.29 -8.06 15.34
CA GLN A 63 -4.87 -9.33 14.75
C GLN A 63 -3.39 -9.58 15.00
N VAL A 64 -3.04 -10.81 15.38
CA VAL A 64 -1.67 -11.31 15.32
C VAL A 64 -1.45 -11.94 13.95
N GLN A 65 -0.47 -11.44 13.22
CA GLN A 65 -0.03 -11.97 11.93
C GLN A 65 1.39 -12.50 12.05
#